data_AF-A0A924VT81-F1
#
_entry.id   AF-A0A924VT81-F1
#
_cell.length_a   1.000
_cell.length_b   1.000
_cell.length_c   1.000
_cell.angle_alpha   90.00
_cell.angle_beta   90.00
_cell.angle_gamma   90.00
#
_symmetry.space_group_name_H-M   'P 1'
#
loop_
_entity.id
_entity.type
_entity.pdbx_description
1 polymer ?
#
loop_
_entity_poly.entity_id
_entity_poly.type
_entity_poly.pdbx_seq_one_letter_code
_entity_poly.pdbx_strand_id
1 'polypeptide(L)'
;MQKRKFYATTPIFYPNGDLHIGQAYSSSISDFFVRMAKLNGREVYFLTGADENSLKIQSKAVESGLEVMDFLDLQAKKTQILFEQLEISYDQYFRTTNKDRHHTGVIALWNKFVEKGDIYEGYYEGYYCVGCESFKTEKDLIDGLCPDHGTKPDFIKEKNYFFKLTKYANQVKTLLQNDTIKIFPESRKNEILSLVDKDVMDISFSRPNKGQVNVIPVPGDETQGIYVWGDALVNYISALGYGSLGQDLPESLYNIFWNNINSQKVHILGKDILKFHAFIWPAMLLAAEIPLPSQLIVHGLMQSGGRKMSKTIGNVISPVDMMNKIGPEGLRFYFANNIPIFDDGEITEDLIISNYNAYLS
;
A
#
# COMPACT_ATOMS: atom_id res chain seq x y z
N MET A 1 8.76 -4.93 33.19
CA MET A 1 9.42 -4.35 31.99
C MET A 1 8.36 -3.62 31.19
N GLN A 2 8.60 -2.37 30.81
CA GLN A 2 7.67 -1.62 29.95
C GLN A 2 7.55 -2.34 28.60
N LYS A 3 6.33 -2.72 28.20
CA LYS A 3 6.11 -3.45 26.94
C LYS A 3 6.42 -2.53 25.76
N ARG A 4 7.04 -3.08 24.71
CA ARG A 4 7.44 -2.32 23.51
C ARG A 4 6.22 -1.64 22.88
N LYS A 5 6.38 -0.37 22.49
CA LYS A 5 5.41 0.35 21.66
C LYS A 5 5.16 -0.45 20.37
N PHE A 6 3.98 -0.30 19.79
CA PHE A 6 3.56 -1.03 18.60
C PHE A 6 2.96 -0.06 17.59
N TYR A 7 3.68 0.18 16.52
CA TYR A 7 3.16 0.92 15.38
C TYR A 7 2.70 -0.09 14.33
N ALA A 8 1.41 -0.08 14.02
CA ALA A 8 0.83 -0.96 13.02
C ALA A 8 0.26 -0.13 11.87
N THR A 9 0.33 -0.65 10.65
CA THR A 9 -0.31 -0.01 9.49
C THR A 9 -1.06 -1.03 8.66
N THR A 10 -2.19 -0.61 8.09
CA THR A 10 -2.69 -1.20 6.84
C THR A 10 -1.87 -0.65 5.66
N PRO A 11 -2.06 -1.15 4.43
CA PRO A 11 -1.75 -0.37 3.24
C PRO A 11 -2.70 0.84 3.16
N ILE A 12 -2.33 1.84 2.37
CA ILE A 12 -3.27 2.90 1.97
C ILE A 12 -4.05 2.44 0.72
N PHE A 13 -5.36 2.68 0.71
CA PHE A 13 -6.27 2.13 -0.30
C PHE A 13 -6.51 3.14 -1.43
N TYR A 14 -6.58 2.66 -2.68
CA TYR A 14 -6.92 3.51 -3.82
C TYR A 14 -8.42 3.89 -3.79
N PRO A 15 -8.77 5.19 -3.93
CA PRO A 15 -10.15 5.66 -3.95
C PRO A 15 -10.80 5.46 -5.32
N ASN A 16 -10.86 4.22 -5.81
CA ASN A 16 -11.30 3.89 -7.17
C ASN A 16 -12.83 3.81 -7.36
N GLY A 17 -13.61 4.30 -6.40
CA GLY A 17 -15.09 4.27 -6.43
C GLY A 17 -15.70 3.31 -5.41
N ASP A 18 -15.98 2.07 -5.80
CA ASP A 18 -16.75 1.17 -4.93
C ASP A 18 -15.90 0.52 -3.84
N LEU A 19 -16.47 0.46 -2.63
CA LEU A 19 -15.91 -0.30 -1.52
C LEU A 19 -15.92 -1.79 -1.86
N HIS A 20 -14.80 -2.47 -1.67
CA HIS A 20 -14.67 -3.89 -1.97
C HIS A 20 -14.42 -4.71 -0.71
N ILE A 21 -14.91 -5.97 -0.71
CA ILE A 21 -14.76 -6.89 0.44
C ILE A 21 -13.29 -7.10 0.84
N GLY A 22 -12.34 -7.01 -0.11
CA GLY A 22 -10.91 -7.09 0.19
C GLY A 22 -10.40 -5.97 1.12
N GLN A 23 -10.96 -4.76 1.03
CA GLN A 23 -10.62 -3.64 1.91
C GLN A 23 -11.19 -3.88 3.32
N ALA A 24 -12.42 -4.39 3.41
CA ALA A 24 -13.03 -4.81 4.67
C ALA A 24 -12.21 -5.94 5.33
N TYR A 25 -11.77 -6.93 4.55
CA TYR A 25 -10.91 -8.02 5.02
C TYR A 25 -9.56 -7.51 5.52
N SER A 26 -8.82 -6.75 4.70
CA SER A 26 -7.47 -6.27 5.03
C SER A 26 -7.47 -5.38 6.29
N SER A 27 -8.45 -4.46 6.39
CA SER A 27 -8.63 -3.62 7.59
C SER A 27 -9.02 -4.44 8.82
N SER A 28 -9.92 -5.42 8.69
CA SER A 28 -10.38 -6.27 9.80
C SER A 28 -9.28 -7.20 10.35
N ILE A 29 -8.50 -7.84 9.47
CA ILE A 29 -7.35 -8.66 9.87
C ILE A 29 -6.25 -7.81 10.50
N SER A 30 -6.01 -6.61 9.97
CA SER A 30 -5.05 -5.68 10.58
C SER A 30 -5.50 -5.27 11.99
N ASP A 31 -6.78 -4.95 12.15
CA ASP A 31 -7.37 -4.62 13.45
C ASP A 31 -7.35 -5.80 14.44
N PHE A 32 -7.48 -7.04 13.96
CA PHE A 32 -7.29 -8.23 14.81
C PHE A 32 -5.89 -8.26 15.44
N PHE A 33 -4.82 -8.09 14.65
CA PHE A 33 -3.46 -8.05 15.19
C PHE A 33 -3.22 -6.86 16.12
N VAL A 34 -3.81 -5.70 15.82
CA VAL A 34 -3.77 -4.50 16.65
C VAL A 34 -4.45 -4.74 17.99
N ARG A 35 -5.66 -5.31 18.01
CA ARG A 35 -6.38 -5.65 19.24
C ARG A 35 -5.64 -6.69 20.05
N MET A 36 -5.03 -7.69 19.40
CA MET A 36 -4.14 -8.65 20.08
C MET A 36 -2.93 -7.97 20.72
N ALA A 37 -2.32 -6.97 20.07
CA ALA A 37 -1.24 -6.18 20.66
C ALA A 37 -1.72 -5.36 21.87
N LYS A 38 -2.90 -4.71 21.77
CA LYS A 38 -3.54 -3.97 22.88
C LYS A 38 -3.87 -4.89 24.06
N LEU A 39 -4.48 -6.05 23.83
CA LEU A 39 -4.78 -7.07 24.84
C LEU A 39 -3.51 -7.59 25.54
N ASN A 40 -2.41 -7.66 24.79
CA ASN A 40 -1.10 -7.94 25.33
C ASN A 40 -0.47 -6.74 26.07
N GLY A 41 -1.22 -5.69 26.42
CA GLY A 41 -0.77 -4.56 27.23
C GLY A 41 0.25 -3.66 26.55
N ARG A 42 0.28 -3.63 25.22
CA ARG A 42 1.18 -2.74 24.45
C ARG A 42 0.49 -1.42 24.19
N GLU A 43 1.29 -0.35 24.17
CA GLU A 43 0.83 0.93 23.65
C GLU A 43 0.90 0.90 22.13
N VAL A 44 -0.24 1.12 21.49
CA VAL A 44 -0.44 0.94 20.05
C VAL A 44 -0.74 2.26 19.39
N TYR A 45 -0.21 2.45 18.19
CA TYR A 45 -0.68 3.44 17.22
C TYR A 45 -0.97 2.72 15.90
N PHE A 46 -2.20 2.76 15.43
CA PHE A 46 -2.68 2.06 14.26
C PHE A 46 -3.06 3.05 13.15
N LEU A 47 -2.28 3.02 12.06
CA LEU A 47 -2.48 3.86 10.89
C LEU A 47 -3.23 3.12 9.78
N THR A 48 -4.17 3.81 9.16
CA THR A 48 -4.76 3.45 7.86
C THR A 48 -4.89 4.68 6.98
N GLY A 49 -5.32 4.56 5.73
CA GLY A 49 -5.43 5.72 4.86
C GLY A 49 -5.80 5.44 3.40
N ALA A 50 -5.66 6.49 2.59
CA ALA A 50 -5.96 6.48 1.15
C ALA A 50 -4.78 6.97 0.31
N ASP A 51 -4.53 6.28 -0.80
CA ASP A 51 -3.57 6.67 -1.85
C ASP A 51 -4.30 7.51 -2.92
N GLU A 52 -4.16 8.82 -2.82
CA GLU A 52 -4.98 9.79 -3.54
C GLU A 52 -4.22 10.53 -4.66
N ASN A 53 -2.95 10.20 -4.90
CA ASN A 53 -2.06 10.92 -5.84
C ASN A 53 -1.86 10.16 -7.17
N SER A 54 -2.88 9.39 -7.60
CA SER A 54 -2.84 8.55 -8.80
C SER A 54 -3.49 9.21 -10.02
N LEU A 55 -2.92 8.94 -11.21
CA LEU A 55 -3.42 9.46 -12.50
C LEU A 55 -4.89 9.08 -12.77
N LYS A 56 -5.32 7.89 -12.31
CA LYS A 56 -6.68 7.38 -12.56
C LYS A 56 -7.77 8.17 -11.84
N ILE A 57 -7.42 8.88 -10.78
CA ILE A 57 -8.39 9.57 -9.92
C ILE A 57 -9.06 10.71 -10.68
N GLN A 58 -8.31 11.41 -11.54
CA GLN A 58 -8.86 12.47 -12.36
C GLN A 58 -9.94 11.93 -13.32
N SER A 59 -9.67 10.81 -14.01
CA SER A 59 -10.66 10.17 -14.87
C SER A 59 -11.89 9.71 -14.09
N LYS A 60 -11.71 9.15 -12.89
CA LYS A 60 -12.81 8.69 -12.03
C LYS A 60 -13.67 9.82 -11.48
N ALA A 61 -13.06 10.96 -11.14
CA ALA A 61 -13.78 12.16 -10.74
C ALA A 61 -14.66 12.69 -11.88
N VAL A 62 -14.10 12.77 -13.10
CA VAL A 62 -14.84 13.16 -14.31
C VAL A 62 -15.99 12.20 -14.62
N GLU A 63 -15.76 10.88 -14.57
CA GLU A 63 -16.82 9.86 -14.73
C GLU A 63 -17.96 10.02 -13.71
N SER A 64 -17.63 10.51 -12.50
CA SER A 64 -18.59 10.72 -11.41
C SER A 64 -19.27 12.10 -11.46
N GLY A 65 -18.88 12.97 -12.40
CA GLY A 65 -19.38 14.34 -12.49
C GLY A 65 -18.98 15.24 -11.32
N LEU A 66 -17.85 14.93 -10.65
CA LEU A 66 -17.34 15.67 -9.48
C LEU A 66 -15.96 16.27 -9.78
N GLU A 67 -15.64 17.36 -9.09
CA GLU A 67 -14.26 17.84 -9.00
C GLU A 67 -13.37 16.83 -8.27
N VAL A 68 -12.06 16.83 -8.57
CA VAL A 68 -11.13 15.80 -8.05
C VAL A 68 -11.12 15.75 -6.52
N MET A 69 -11.06 16.91 -5.86
CA MET A 69 -11.06 16.95 -4.39
C MET A 69 -12.38 16.51 -3.79
N ASP A 70 -13.52 16.89 -4.38
CA ASP A 70 -14.84 16.48 -3.90
C ASP A 70 -15.03 14.96 -4.05
N PHE A 71 -14.56 14.39 -5.16
CA PHE A 71 -14.54 12.95 -5.35
C PHE A 71 -13.68 12.25 -4.28
N LEU A 72 -12.46 12.73 -4.04
CA LEU A 72 -11.57 12.16 -3.03
C LEU A 72 -12.15 12.26 -1.62
N ASP A 73 -12.73 13.40 -1.26
CA ASP A 73 -13.38 13.63 0.04
C ASP A 73 -14.57 12.69 0.24
N LEU A 74 -15.41 12.52 -0.78
CA LEU A 74 -16.50 11.56 -0.78
C LEU A 74 -16.00 10.13 -0.59
N GLN A 75 -14.94 9.75 -1.31
CA GLN A 75 -14.39 8.39 -1.25
C GLN A 75 -13.73 8.08 0.10
N ALA A 76 -12.98 9.03 0.65
CA ALA A 76 -12.43 8.93 2.00
C ALA A 76 -13.56 8.78 3.03
N LYS A 77 -14.63 9.58 2.92
CA LYS A 77 -15.78 9.50 3.83
C LYS A 77 -16.49 8.15 3.75
N LYS A 78 -16.71 7.60 2.55
CA LYS A 78 -17.28 6.25 2.37
C LYS A 78 -16.44 5.18 3.06
N THR A 79 -15.11 5.23 2.91
CA THR A 79 -14.21 4.28 3.56
C THR A 79 -14.24 4.43 5.09
N GLN A 80 -14.22 5.66 5.60
CA GLN A 80 -14.30 5.91 7.04
C GLN A 80 -15.61 5.39 7.64
N ILE A 81 -16.75 5.57 6.96
CA ILE A 81 -18.05 5.02 7.37
C ILE A 81 -17.99 3.48 7.40
N LEU A 82 -17.42 2.83 6.38
CA LEU A 82 -17.24 1.38 6.37
C LEU A 82 -16.39 0.92 7.56
N PHE A 83 -15.30 1.62 7.86
CA PHE A 83 -14.42 1.26 8.96
C PHE A 83 -15.04 1.51 10.33
N GLU A 84 -15.87 2.55 10.46
CA GLU A 84 -16.68 2.81 11.64
C GLU A 84 -17.70 1.68 11.86
N GLN A 85 -18.43 1.29 10.81
CA GLN A 85 -19.38 0.16 10.85
C GLN A 85 -18.70 -1.15 11.23
N LEU A 86 -17.50 -1.39 10.69
CA LEU A 86 -16.66 -2.54 11.05
C LEU A 86 -15.94 -2.37 12.39
N GLU A 87 -16.07 -1.26 13.11
CA GLU A 87 -15.34 -1.00 14.35
C GLU A 87 -13.81 -1.18 14.25
N ILE A 88 -13.21 -0.73 13.14
CA ILE A 88 -11.75 -0.75 12.95
C ILE A 88 -11.13 0.26 13.92
N SER A 89 -10.25 -0.19 14.82
CA SER A 89 -9.71 0.61 15.92
C SER A 89 -8.46 1.42 15.55
N TYR A 90 -8.49 2.08 14.39
CA TYR A 90 -7.39 2.93 13.91
C TYR A 90 -7.30 4.24 14.71
N ASP A 91 -6.08 4.71 14.94
CA ASP A 91 -5.80 5.98 15.61
C ASP A 91 -5.76 7.14 14.61
N GLN A 92 -5.45 6.85 13.34
CA GLN A 92 -5.39 7.85 12.28
C GLN A 92 -5.78 7.28 10.92
N TYR A 93 -6.63 8.04 10.20
CA TYR A 93 -6.88 7.87 8.77
C TYR A 93 -6.12 8.95 8.00
N PHE A 94 -5.08 8.58 7.27
CA PHE A 94 -4.18 9.53 6.60
C PHE A 94 -4.38 9.56 5.08
N ARG A 95 -4.30 10.75 4.49
CA ARG A 95 -4.55 10.97 3.06
C ARG A 95 -3.31 11.56 2.42
N THR A 96 -2.90 11.04 1.26
CA THR A 96 -1.69 11.53 0.57
C THR A 96 -1.84 12.95 0.04
N THR A 97 -3.06 13.47 -0.10
CA THR A 97 -3.33 14.88 -0.42
C THR A 97 -2.93 15.87 0.69
N ASN A 98 -2.50 15.40 1.86
CA ASN A 98 -2.08 16.27 2.96
C ASN A 98 -0.78 17.02 2.62
N LYS A 99 -0.92 18.29 2.23
CA LYS A 99 0.20 19.16 1.82
C LYS A 99 1.19 19.45 2.94
N ASP A 100 0.72 19.61 4.17
CA ASP A 100 1.56 20.06 5.29
C ASP A 100 2.43 18.95 5.88
N ARG A 101 2.02 17.68 5.70
CA ARG A 101 2.70 16.51 6.28
C ARG A 101 3.16 15.50 5.24
N HIS A 102 2.28 15.09 4.33
CA HIS A 102 2.65 14.07 3.35
C HIS A 102 3.59 14.63 2.29
N HIS A 103 3.18 15.72 1.64
CA HIS A 103 3.98 16.32 0.57
C HIS A 103 5.34 16.79 1.10
N THR A 104 5.38 17.40 2.28
CA THR A 104 6.62 17.80 2.95
C THR A 104 7.50 16.59 3.28
N GLY A 105 6.93 15.50 3.79
CA GLY A 105 7.64 14.24 4.03
C GLY A 105 8.23 13.62 2.76
N VAL A 106 7.46 13.60 1.66
CA VAL A 106 7.91 13.09 0.35
C VAL A 106 9.06 13.94 -0.19
N ILE A 107 8.94 15.27 -0.15
CA ILE A 107 9.99 16.20 -0.58
C ILE A 107 11.25 16.05 0.28
N ALA A 108 11.11 15.90 1.61
CA ALA A 108 12.24 15.69 2.51
C ALA A 108 13.00 14.39 2.17
N LEU A 109 12.27 13.30 1.92
CA LEU A 109 12.85 12.02 1.54
C LEU A 109 13.53 12.10 0.16
N TRP A 110 12.89 12.75 -0.81
CA TRP A 110 13.45 12.99 -2.14
C TRP A 110 14.79 13.73 -2.07
N ASN A 111 14.85 14.81 -1.30
CA ASN A 111 16.06 15.60 -1.12
C ASN A 111 17.20 14.77 -0.50
N LYS A 112 16.89 13.85 0.42
CA LYS A 112 17.88 12.91 0.95
C LYS A 112 18.43 11.98 -0.12
N PHE A 113 17.60 11.48 -1.02
CA PHE A 113 18.07 10.66 -2.14
C PHE A 113 18.96 11.46 -3.10
N VAL A 114 18.61 12.71 -3.39
CA VAL A 114 19.46 13.60 -4.20
C VAL A 114 20.81 13.85 -3.52
N GLU A 115 20.80 14.17 -2.22
CA GLU A 115 22.02 14.39 -1.42
C GLU A 115 22.97 13.18 -1.45
N LYS A 116 22.41 11.96 -1.41
CA LYS A 116 23.17 10.70 -1.47
C LYS A 116 23.51 10.24 -2.88
N GLY A 117 23.08 10.98 -3.90
CA GLY A 117 23.30 10.65 -5.31
C GLY A 117 22.52 9.42 -5.78
N ASP A 118 21.37 9.13 -5.18
CA ASP A 118 20.51 7.97 -5.45
C ASP A 118 19.38 8.24 -6.43
N ILE A 119 19.18 9.50 -6.79
CA ILE A 119 18.31 9.90 -7.90
C ILE A 119 19.17 10.31 -9.10
N TYR A 120 18.79 9.83 -10.28
CA TYR A 120 19.36 10.28 -11.54
C TYR A 120 18.28 10.37 -12.62
N GLU A 121 18.54 11.17 -13.64
CA GLU A 121 17.67 11.27 -14.81
C GLU A 121 17.99 10.15 -15.80
N GLY A 122 16.95 9.54 -16.35
CA GLY A 122 17.06 8.54 -17.39
C GLY A 122 15.84 8.54 -18.31
N TYR A 123 15.90 7.69 -19.33
CA TYR A 123 14.74 7.43 -20.19
C TYR A 123 14.20 6.06 -19.83
N TYR A 124 12.90 6.01 -19.53
CA TYR A 124 12.18 4.76 -19.47
C TYR A 124 11.60 4.46 -20.84
N GLU A 125 11.89 3.28 -21.39
CA GLU A 125 11.36 2.83 -22.67
C GLU A 125 10.73 1.44 -22.55
N GLY A 126 9.51 1.28 -23.10
CA GLY A 126 8.80 0.01 -23.04
C GLY A 126 7.41 0.06 -23.67
N TYR A 127 6.85 -1.12 -23.92
CA TYR A 127 5.50 -1.25 -24.45
C TYR A 127 4.49 -1.08 -23.31
N TYR A 128 3.56 -0.14 -23.41
CA TYR A 128 2.53 0.11 -22.41
C TYR A 128 1.18 -0.39 -22.93
N CYS A 129 0.58 -1.33 -22.22
CA CYS A 129 -0.79 -1.74 -22.52
C CYS A 129 -1.76 -0.86 -21.75
N VAL A 130 -2.54 -0.03 -22.47
CA VAL A 130 -3.57 0.84 -21.88
C VAL A 130 -4.62 0.02 -21.10
N GLY A 131 -5.00 -1.16 -21.58
CA GLY A 131 -5.95 -2.04 -20.89
C GLY A 131 -5.41 -2.62 -19.57
N CYS A 132 -4.13 -3.04 -19.53
CA CYS A 132 -3.50 -3.54 -18.30
C CYS A 132 -3.06 -2.41 -17.36
N GLU A 133 -2.91 -1.20 -17.92
CA GLU A 133 -2.17 -0.09 -17.32
C GLU A 133 -0.79 -0.48 -16.80
N SER A 134 -0.16 -1.41 -17.50
CA SER A 134 1.14 -1.92 -17.14
C SER A 134 2.05 -1.89 -18.36
N PHE A 135 3.32 -1.63 -18.11
CA PHE A 135 4.34 -1.93 -19.10
C PHE A 135 4.43 -3.45 -19.29
N LYS A 136 4.72 -3.82 -20.53
CA LYS A 136 4.96 -5.16 -21.02
C LYS A 136 6.36 -5.12 -21.62
N THR A 137 7.20 -6.06 -21.24
CA THR A 137 8.44 -6.31 -21.94
C THR A 137 8.12 -7.02 -23.26
N GLU A 138 9.07 -7.06 -24.20
CA GLU A 138 8.88 -7.84 -25.45
C GLU A 138 8.54 -9.30 -25.17
N LYS A 139 9.06 -9.86 -24.07
CA LYS A 139 8.79 -11.24 -23.63
C LYS A 139 7.37 -11.43 -23.09
N ASP A 140 6.71 -10.36 -22.65
CA ASP A 140 5.34 -10.40 -22.14
C ASP A 140 4.29 -10.29 -23.26
N LEU A 141 4.71 -10.05 -24.51
CA LEU A 141 3.83 -9.92 -25.67
C LEU A 141 3.74 -11.22 -26.44
N ILE A 142 2.54 -11.57 -26.89
CA ILE A 142 2.30 -12.70 -27.80
C ILE A 142 1.99 -12.08 -29.16
N ASP A 143 2.84 -12.33 -30.16
CA ASP A 143 2.77 -11.73 -31.50
C ASP A 143 2.69 -10.19 -31.49
N GLY A 144 3.36 -9.55 -30.52
CA GLY A 144 3.36 -8.10 -30.35
C GLY A 144 2.07 -7.53 -29.72
N LEU A 145 1.17 -8.39 -29.24
CA LEU A 145 -0.07 -8.02 -28.58
C LEU A 145 -0.02 -8.32 -27.07
N CYS A 146 -0.75 -7.53 -26.29
CA CYS A 146 -0.97 -7.81 -24.88
C CYS A 146 -1.76 -9.11 -24.71
N PRO A 147 -1.29 -10.09 -23.92
CA PRO A 147 -1.97 -11.37 -23.75
C PRO A 147 -3.33 -11.23 -23.04
N ASP A 148 -3.47 -10.22 -22.19
CA ASP A 148 -4.70 -9.99 -21.40
C ASP A 148 -5.80 -9.30 -22.22
N HIS A 149 -5.45 -8.51 -23.25
CA HIS A 149 -6.38 -7.64 -23.96
C HIS A 149 -6.40 -7.84 -25.48
N GLY A 150 -5.46 -8.60 -26.05
CA GLY A 150 -5.33 -8.80 -27.50
C GLY A 150 -5.03 -7.52 -28.30
N THR A 151 -4.63 -6.44 -27.62
CA THR A 151 -4.36 -5.13 -28.24
C THR A 151 -2.86 -4.88 -28.35
N LYS A 152 -2.44 -4.17 -29.40
CA LYS A 152 -1.05 -3.75 -29.57
C LYS A 152 -0.73 -2.68 -28.52
N PRO A 153 0.24 -2.89 -27.63
CA PRO A 153 0.63 -1.88 -26.67
C PRO A 153 1.45 -0.77 -27.34
N ASP A 154 1.33 0.45 -26.81
CA ASP A 154 2.04 1.63 -27.32
C ASP A 154 3.49 1.62 -26.84
N PHE A 155 4.45 1.89 -27.72
CA PHE A 155 5.83 2.09 -27.28
C PHE A 155 5.97 3.49 -26.68
N ILE A 156 6.25 3.57 -25.39
CA ILE A 156 6.41 4.83 -24.67
C ILE A 156 7.88 5.01 -24.33
N LYS A 157 8.42 6.18 -24.69
CA LYS A 157 9.73 6.66 -24.22
C LYS A 157 9.53 7.96 -23.46
N GLU A 158 9.74 7.93 -22.15
CA GLU A 158 9.53 9.08 -21.26
C GLU A 158 10.79 9.33 -20.44
N LYS A 159 11.17 10.61 -20.33
CA LYS A 159 12.20 11.07 -19.40
C LYS A 159 11.63 11.00 -18.00
N ASN A 160 12.31 10.26 -17.12
CA ASN A 160 11.94 10.09 -15.72
C ASN A 160 13.18 10.22 -14.83
N TYR A 161 12.94 10.48 -13.55
CA TYR A 161 13.90 10.28 -12.49
C TYR A 161 13.83 8.85 -11.97
N PHE A 162 14.99 8.25 -11.73
CA PHE A 162 15.17 6.88 -11.28
C PHE A 162 15.86 6.84 -9.94
N PHE A 163 15.37 5.96 -9.07
CA PHE A 163 16.00 5.60 -7.82
C PHE A 163 16.94 4.40 -8.03
N LYS A 164 18.17 4.51 -7.52
CA LYS A 164 19.22 3.49 -7.57
C LYS A 164 18.93 2.27 -6.69
N LEU A 165 17.84 1.56 -6.96
CA LEU A 165 17.42 0.36 -6.22
C LEU A 165 18.52 -0.72 -6.24
N THR A 166 19.25 -0.83 -7.36
CA THR A 166 20.36 -1.77 -7.52
C THR A 166 21.45 -1.59 -6.45
N LYS A 167 21.75 -0.36 -6.05
CA LYS A 167 22.74 -0.02 -5.02
C LYS A 167 22.41 -0.66 -3.66
N TYR A 168 21.12 -0.79 -3.34
CA TYR A 168 20.63 -1.26 -2.04
C TYR A 168 20.24 -2.74 -2.03
N ALA A 169 20.24 -3.41 -3.18
CA ALA A 169 19.71 -4.75 -3.31
C ALA A 169 20.34 -5.77 -2.35
N ASN A 170 21.67 -5.79 -2.30
CA ASN A 170 22.42 -6.68 -1.41
C ASN A 170 22.20 -6.35 0.07
N GLN A 171 22.07 -5.08 0.43
CA GLN A 171 21.80 -4.69 1.82
C GLN A 171 20.42 -5.17 2.25
N VAL A 172 19.39 -5.00 1.41
CA VAL A 172 18.05 -5.52 1.69
C VAL A 172 18.05 -7.04 1.79
N LYS A 173 18.75 -7.74 0.88
CA LYS A 173 18.92 -9.19 0.98
C LYS A 173 19.48 -9.61 2.34
N THR A 174 20.54 -8.96 2.82
CA THR A 174 21.12 -9.25 4.15
C THR A 174 20.13 -8.99 5.28
N LEU A 175 19.36 -7.89 5.23
CA LEU A 175 18.34 -7.56 6.23
C LEU A 175 17.21 -8.61 6.32
N LEU A 176 16.88 -9.24 5.18
CA LEU A 176 15.90 -10.32 5.14
C LEU A 176 16.50 -11.64 5.63
N GLN A 177 17.72 -11.98 5.21
CA GLN A 177 18.39 -13.22 5.61
C GLN A 177 18.65 -13.31 7.12
N ASN A 178 18.97 -12.18 7.76
CA ASN A 178 19.26 -12.11 9.20
C ASN A 178 18.03 -11.77 10.06
N ASP A 179 16.83 -11.72 9.47
CA ASP A 179 15.58 -11.37 10.14
C ASP A 179 15.59 -10.01 10.87
N THR A 180 16.37 -9.04 10.36
CA THR A 180 16.26 -7.63 10.80
C THR A 180 14.87 -7.09 10.46
N ILE A 181 14.37 -7.45 9.26
CA ILE A 181 12.97 -7.27 8.86
C ILE A 181 12.33 -8.66 8.75
N LYS A 182 11.45 -9.00 9.68
CA LYS A 182 10.75 -10.30 9.66
C LYS A 182 9.60 -10.28 8.67
N ILE A 183 9.40 -11.36 7.91
CA ILE A 183 8.25 -11.49 7.00
C ILE A 183 7.49 -12.75 7.37
N PHE A 184 6.19 -12.62 7.61
CA PHE A 184 5.31 -13.74 7.91
C PHE A 184 4.25 -13.89 6.82
N PRO A 185 4.05 -15.11 6.26
CA PRO A 185 4.80 -16.34 6.53
C PRO A 185 6.19 -16.36 5.87
N GLU A 186 7.05 -17.29 6.29
CA GLU A 186 8.43 -17.44 5.76
C GLU A 186 8.46 -17.68 4.24
N SER A 187 7.43 -18.31 3.66
CA SER A 187 7.33 -18.50 2.20
C SER A 187 7.38 -17.17 1.43
N ARG A 188 6.81 -16.09 2.00
CA ARG A 188 6.85 -14.74 1.42
C ARG A 188 8.23 -14.12 1.48
N LYS A 189 9.02 -14.43 2.52
CA LYS A 189 10.45 -14.04 2.57
C LYS A 189 11.23 -14.67 1.42
N ASN A 190 11.01 -15.96 1.17
CA ASN A 190 11.69 -16.69 0.10
C ASN A 190 11.32 -16.16 -1.30
N GLU A 191 10.07 -15.74 -1.51
CA GLU A 191 9.65 -15.07 -2.75
C GLU A 191 10.46 -13.80 -3.02
N ILE A 192 10.69 -12.99 -1.99
CA ILE A 192 11.45 -11.74 -2.12
C ILE A 192 12.94 -11.99 -2.24
N LEU A 193 13.52 -12.93 -1.49
CA LEU A 193 14.92 -13.33 -1.68
C LEU A 193 15.17 -13.79 -3.12
N SER A 194 14.27 -14.61 -3.67
CA SER A 194 14.34 -15.07 -5.06
C SER A 194 14.18 -13.94 -6.08
N LEU A 195 13.45 -12.87 -5.73
CA LEU A 195 13.31 -11.67 -6.57
C LEU A 195 14.58 -10.83 -6.56
N VAL A 196 15.20 -10.66 -5.39
CA VAL A 196 16.45 -9.89 -5.24
C VAL A 196 17.65 -10.60 -5.88
N ASP A 197 17.59 -11.93 -5.99
CA ASP A 197 18.62 -12.75 -6.66
C ASP A 197 18.58 -12.70 -8.19
N LYS A 198 17.53 -12.12 -8.77
CA LYS A 198 17.42 -11.88 -10.23
C LYS A 198 18.07 -10.54 -10.59
N ASP A 199 18.09 -10.22 -11.89
CA ASP A 199 18.56 -8.93 -12.40
C ASP A 199 17.66 -7.79 -11.88
N VAL A 200 18.04 -7.22 -10.74
CA VAL A 200 17.42 -6.02 -10.18
C VAL A 200 17.70 -4.85 -11.11
N MET A 201 16.67 -4.08 -11.42
CA MET A 201 16.77 -2.84 -12.17
C MET A 201 16.45 -1.66 -11.26
N ASP A 202 17.04 -0.51 -11.59
CA ASP A 202 16.64 0.75 -10.98
C ASP A 202 15.18 1.06 -11.34
N ILE A 203 14.50 1.70 -10.40
CA ILE A 203 13.06 1.91 -10.49
C ILE A 203 12.78 3.39 -10.72
N SER A 204 11.85 3.65 -11.63
CA SER A 204 11.44 5.01 -11.91
C SER A 204 10.57 5.56 -10.78
N PHE A 205 10.97 6.74 -10.29
CA PHE A 205 10.37 7.46 -9.15
C PHE A 205 9.66 8.74 -9.59
N SER A 206 9.68 9.07 -10.87
CA SER A 206 8.85 10.15 -11.42
C SER A 206 8.18 9.76 -12.75
N ARG A 207 7.22 10.58 -13.16
CA ARG A 207 6.61 10.58 -14.50
C ARG A 207 6.41 12.02 -14.96
N PRO A 208 6.31 12.27 -16.28
CA PRO A 208 5.90 13.57 -16.79
C PRO A 208 4.57 14.00 -16.15
N ASN A 209 4.57 15.18 -15.56
CA ASN A 209 3.39 15.80 -14.98
C ASN A 209 2.50 16.32 -16.11
N LYS A 210 1.40 15.62 -16.39
CA LYS A 210 0.46 15.93 -17.48
C LYS A 210 -0.69 16.85 -17.02
N GLY A 211 -0.41 17.77 -16.10
CA GLY A 211 -1.40 18.71 -15.54
C GLY A 211 -2.36 18.06 -14.54
N GLN A 212 -1.92 17.02 -13.85
CA GLN A 212 -2.74 16.29 -12.90
C GLN A 212 -2.88 17.04 -11.58
N VAL A 213 -4.06 16.89 -10.97
CA VAL A 213 -4.35 17.45 -9.66
C VAL A 213 -3.70 16.56 -8.58
N ASN A 214 -3.11 17.18 -7.55
CA ASN A 214 -2.46 16.53 -6.41
C ASN A 214 -1.18 15.73 -6.70
N VAL A 215 -0.52 16.01 -7.82
CA VAL A 215 0.85 15.51 -8.03
C VAL A 215 1.84 16.28 -7.16
N ILE A 216 2.73 15.56 -6.50
CA ILE A 216 3.87 16.16 -5.79
C ILE A 216 4.97 16.40 -6.83
N PRO A 217 5.32 17.66 -7.16
CA PRO A 217 6.34 17.93 -8.18
C PRO A 217 7.72 17.47 -7.69
N VAL A 218 8.57 17.05 -8.62
CA VAL A 218 9.98 16.81 -8.32
C VAL A 218 10.63 18.13 -7.93
N PRO A 219 11.32 18.23 -6.77
CA PRO A 219 12.05 19.43 -6.38
C PRO A 219 13.02 19.89 -7.48
N GLY A 220 12.78 21.08 -8.04
CA GLY A 220 13.58 21.64 -9.12
C GLY A 220 13.15 21.27 -10.55
N ASP A 221 12.13 20.42 -10.73
CA ASP A 221 11.55 20.08 -12.04
C ASP A 221 10.02 19.88 -11.93
N GLU A 222 9.25 20.95 -12.12
CA GLU A 222 7.78 20.91 -12.07
C GLU A 222 7.14 20.13 -13.24
N THR A 223 7.93 19.83 -14.30
CA THR A 223 7.47 19.02 -15.43
C THR A 223 7.39 17.54 -15.07
N GLN A 224 7.88 17.15 -13.89
CA GLN A 224 7.89 15.80 -13.37
C GLN A 224 7.12 15.72 -12.05
N GLY A 225 6.33 14.68 -11.90
CA GLY A 225 5.65 14.31 -10.67
C GLY A 225 6.30 13.11 -10.01
N ILE A 226 6.49 13.15 -8.69
CA ILE A 226 6.92 12.00 -7.90
C ILE A 226 5.84 10.93 -7.99
N TYR A 227 6.24 9.71 -8.38
CA TYR A 227 5.34 8.67 -8.85
C TYR A 227 5.20 7.53 -7.83
N VAL A 228 3.95 7.20 -7.49
CA VAL A 228 3.45 6.01 -6.77
C VAL A 228 4.33 5.58 -5.60
N TRP A 229 5.40 4.82 -5.83
CA TRP A 229 6.23 4.29 -4.74
C TRP A 229 7.09 5.35 -4.05
N GLY A 230 7.52 6.39 -4.78
CA GLY A 230 8.22 7.54 -4.20
C GLY A 230 7.33 8.43 -3.33
N ASP A 231 6.02 8.20 -3.39
CA ASP A 231 4.98 8.99 -2.74
C ASP A 231 4.26 8.17 -1.65
N ALA A 232 3.46 7.18 -2.09
CA ALA A 232 2.61 6.34 -1.25
C ALA A 232 3.37 5.67 -0.10
N LEU A 233 4.57 5.12 -0.31
CA LEU A 233 5.31 4.42 0.76
C LEU A 233 5.73 5.37 1.90
N VAL A 234 5.89 6.66 1.60
CA VAL A 234 6.29 7.67 2.59
C VAL A 234 5.18 7.92 3.62
N ASN A 235 3.93 7.55 3.32
CA ASN A 235 2.78 7.72 4.22
C ASN A 235 3.06 7.17 5.62
N TYR A 236 3.79 6.05 5.71
CA TYR A 236 4.08 5.35 6.96
C TYR A 236 4.92 6.15 7.95
N ILE A 237 5.67 7.15 7.47
CA ILE A 237 6.47 8.04 8.32
C ILE A 237 5.94 9.47 8.30
N SER A 238 5.40 9.94 7.17
CA SER A 238 4.83 11.29 7.09
C SER A 238 3.55 11.43 7.92
N ALA A 239 2.75 10.35 8.04
CA ALA A 239 1.60 10.31 8.93
C ALA A 239 1.98 10.44 10.41
N LEU A 240 3.25 10.19 10.75
CA LEU A 240 3.83 10.42 12.08
C LEU A 240 4.54 11.78 12.19
N GLY A 241 4.68 12.52 11.09
CA GLY A 241 5.27 13.87 11.05
C GLY A 241 6.66 13.96 10.44
N TYR A 242 7.19 12.90 9.82
CA TYR A 242 8.46 13.00 9.08
C TYR A 242 8.38 14.09 7.99
N GLY A 243 9.42 14.92 7.91
CA GLY A 243 9.54 16.07 7.01
C GLY A 243 8.75 17.31 7.42
N SER A 244 7.99 17.26 8.52
CA SER A 244 7.20 18.39 9.01
C SER A 244 7.90 19.14 10.16
N LEU A 245 7.47 20.39 10.40
CA LEU A 245 7.96 21.18 11.54
C LEU A 245 7.68 20.46 12.86
N GLY A 246 8.68 20.41 13.74
CA GLY A 246 8.57 19.73 15.03
C GLY A 246 8.76 18.21 14.97
N GLN A 247 9.14 17.63 13.82
CA GLN A 247 9.44 16.19 13.73
C GLN A 247 10.47 15.73 14.77
N ASP A 248 11.44 16.59 15.10
CA ASP A 248 12.58 16.27 15.96
C ASP A 248 12.26 16.42 17.45
N LEU A 249 11.06 16.90 17.80
CA LEU A 249 10.61 16.98 19.19
C LEU A 249 10.47 15.57 19.77
N PRO A 250 10.96 15.30 21.00
CA PRO A 250 10.91 13.96 21.61
C PRO A 250 9.50 13.37 21.71
N GLU A 251 8.50 14.23 21.89
CA GLU A 251 7.07 13.90 21.98
C GLU A 251 6.38 13.70 20.62
N SER A 252 7.09 13.91 19.50
CA SER A 252 6.50 13.70 18.18
C SER A 252 6.17 12.22 17.96
N LEU A 253 5.06 11.96 17.25
CA LEU A 253 4.69 10.59 16.89
C LEU A 253 5.80 9.88 16.11
N TYR A 254 6.52 10.61 15.25
CA TYR A 254 7.66 10.09 14.51
C TYR A 254 8.74 9.57 15.46
N ASN A 255 9.11 10.35 16.49
CA ASN A 255 10.09 9.90 17.47
C ASN A 255 9.58 8.76 18.34
N ILE A 256 8.33 8.82 18.82
CA ILE A 256 7.75 7.80 19.69
C ILE A 256 7.62 6.44 19.00
N PHE A 257 7.15 6.43 17.75
CA PHE A 257 6.75 5.20 17.05
C PHE A 257 7.71 4.74 15.95
N TRP A 258 8.39 5.67 15.24
CA TRP A 258 9.29 5.31 14.14
C TRP A 258 10.77 5.43 14.48
N ASN A 259 11.24 6.54 15.05
CA ASN A 259 12.65 6.71 15.36
C ASN A 259 13.10 5.87 16.59
N ASN A 260 12.16 5.57 17.49
CA ASN A 260 12.44 4.75 18.67
C ASN A 260 12.74 3.29 18.30
N ILE A 261 13.95 2.84 18.63
CA ILE A 261 14.42 1.46 18.44
C ILE A 261 13.63 0.42 19.27
N ASN A 262 13.01 0.85 20.37
CA ASN A 262 12.16 0.00 21.20
C ASN A 262 10.70 -0.07 20.70
N SER A 263 10.35 0.68 19.65
CA SER A 263 9.06 0.59 18.99
C SER A 263 9.10 -0.46 17.88
N GLN A 264 8.17 -1.41 17.93
CA GLN A 264 8.00 -2.39 16.85
C GLN A 264 7.12 -1.78 15.75
N LYS A 265 7.66 -1.74 14.54
CA LYS A 265 7.00 -1.22 13.33
C LYS A 265 6.49 -2.39 12.50
N VAL A 266 5.18 -2.53 12.35
CA VAL A 266 4.53 -3.66 11.69
C VAL A 266 3.65 -3.18 10.56
N HIS A 267 3.96 -3.62 9.34
CA HIS A 267 3.06 -3.42 8.20
C HIS A 267 2.26 -4.70 7.96
N ILE A 268 0.94 -4.57 7.91
CA ILE A 268 0.01 -5.67 7.66
C ILE A 268 -0.57 -5.43 6.27
N LEU A 269 -0.34 -6.35 5.33
CA LEU A 269 -0.58 -6.10 3.91
C LEU A 269 -0.91 -7.38 3.13
N GLY A 270 -1.51 -7.21 1.96
CA GLY A 270 -1.74 -8.29 1.01
C GLY A 270 -0.48 -8.68 0.24
N LYS A 271 -0.38 -9.96 -0.13
CA LYS A 271 0.77 -10.48 -0.92
C LYS A 271 1.00 -9.75 -2.25
N ASP A 272 -0.01 -9.11 -2.82
CA ASP A 272 0.05 -8.36 -4.09
C ASP A 272 0.97 -7.14 -4.05
N ILE A 273 1.17 -6.56 -2.87
CA ILE A 273 2.03 -5.38 -2.68
C ILE A 273 3.33 -5.70 -1.92
N LEU A 274 3.65 -6.99 -1.75
CA LEU A 274 4.79 -7.45 -0.97
C LEU A 274 6.12 -6.87 -1.47
N LYS A 275 6.37 -6.86 -2.78
CA LYS A 275 7.62 -6.36 -3.36
C LYS A 275 7.90 -4.89 -3.00
N PHE A 276 6.86 -4.08 -2.87
CA PHE A 276 7.01 -2.66 -2.54
C PHE A 276 7.44 -2.49 -1.09
N HIS A 277 6.94 -3.33 -0.18
CA HIS A 277 7.15 -3.20 1.26
C HIS A 277 8.35 -4.00 1.78
N ALA A 278 8.69 -5.10 1.14
CA ALA A 278 9.80 -5.97 1.51
C ALA A 278 11.11 -5.65 0.78
N PHE A 279 11.04 -4.89 -0.32
CA PHE A 279 12.22 -4.58 -1.13
C PHE A 279 12.42 -3.08 -1.35
N ILE A 280 11.48 -2.41 -2.03
CA ILE A 280 11.63 -0.99 -2.40
C ILE A 280 11.63 -0.10 -1.15
N TRP A 281 10.71 -0.32 -0.22
CA TRP A 281 10.60 0.49 1.00
C TRP A 281 11.85 0.38 1.90
N PRO A 282 12.37 -0.81 2.23
CA PRO A 282 13.65 -0.92 2.94
C PRO A 282 14.82 -0.25 2.21
N ALA A 283 14.89 -0.34 0.87
CA ALA A 283 15.92 0.34 0.10
C ALA A 283 15.81 1.87 0.20
N MET A 284 14.59 2.42 0.14
CA MET A 284 14.35 3.85 0.37
C MET A 284 14.81 4.27 1.76
N LEU A 285 14.46 3.51 2.80
CA LEU A 285 14.85 3.81 4.18
C LEU A 285 16.37 3.74 4.38
N LEU A 286 17.03 2.75 3.78
CA LEU A 286 18.50 2.64 3.78
C LEU A 286 19.15 3.84 3.09
N ALA A 287 18.63 4.27 1.94
CA ALA A 287 19.14 5.43 1.22
C ALA A 287 19.03 6.72 2.04
N ALA A 288 17.90 6.90 2.74
CA ALA A 288 17.67 8.06 3.59
C ALA A 288 18.22 7.93 5.02
N GLU A 289 18.89 6.82 5.36
CA GLU A 289 19.42 6.52 6.70
C GLU A 289 18.34 6.56 7.80
N ILE A 290 17.14 6.11 7.47
CA ILE A 290 15.98 6.05 8.38
C ILE A 290 15.84 4.64 8.97
N PRO A 291 15.42 4.50 10.25
CA PRO A 291 15.14 3.20 10.86
C PRO A 291 14.16 2.34 10.05
N LEU A 292 14.41 1.03 10.04
CA LEU A 292 13.66 0.04 9.25
C LEU A 292 12.37 -0.43 9.95
N PRO A 293 11.38 -0.94 9.19
CA PRO A 293 10.27 -1.68 9.76
C PRO A 293 10.77 -2.95 10.47
N SER A 294 10.09 -3.38 11.52
CA SER A 294 10.47 -4.57 12.26
C SER A 294 9.90 -5.85 11.64
N GLN A 295 8.69 -5.76 11.08
CA GLN A 295 7.97 -6.93 10.60
C GLN A 295 6.94 -6.58 9.50
N LEU A 296 6.77 -7.51 8.57
CA LEU A 296 5.67 -7.55 7.61
C LEU A 296 4.79 -8.78 7.92
N ILE A 297 3.48 -8.56 8.06
CA ILE A 297 2.48 -9.63 8.12
C ILE A 297 1.76 -9.62 6.78
N VAL A 298 1.95 -10.69 6.01
CA VAL A 298 1.56 -10.77 4.61
C VAL A 298 0.41 -11.74 4.47
N HIS A 299 -0.80 -11.20 4.36
CA HIS A 299 -2.00 -12.00 4.21
C HIS A 299 -2.24 -12.40 2.75
N GLY A 300 -2.97 -13.50 2.54
CA GLY A 300 -3.44 -13.92 1.22
C GLY A 300 -4.53 -12.99 0.65
N LEU A 301 -5.02 -13.32 -0.53
CA LEU A 301 -6.07 -12.57 -1.21
C LEU A 301 -7.40 -13.32 -1.21
N MET A 302 -8.49 -12.56 -1.31
CA MET A 302 -9.85 -13.06 -1.49
C MET A 302 -10.15 -13.35 -2.95
N GLN A 303 -10.62 -14.58 -3.19
CA GLN A 303 -11.05 -15.09 -4.49
C GLN A 303 -12.52 -15.50 -4.40
N SER A 304 -13.28 -15.31 -5.47
CA SER A 304 -14.67 -15.74 -5.55
C SER A 304 -14.85 -16.59 -6.81
N GLY A 305 -15.23 -17.86 -6.63
CA GLY A 305 -15.28 -18.88 -7.69
C GLY A 305 -13.89 -19.27 -8.21
N GLY A 306 -12.86 -19.32 -7.35
CA GLY A 306 -11.47 -19.58 -7.75
C GLY A 306 -10.85 -18.54 -8.67
N ARG A 307 -11.46 -17.35 -8.79
CA ARG A 307 -10.95 -16.21 -9.57
C ARG A 307 -10.89 -14.96 -8.71
N LYS A 308 -9.95 -14.06 -9.03
CA LYS A 308 -9.90 -12.74 -8.42
C LYS A 308 -11.21 -11.99 -8.72
N MET A 309 -11.78 -11.34 -7.70
CA MET A 309 -13.00 -10.54 -7.88
C MET A 309 -12.75 -9.38 -8.85
N SER A 310 -13.66 -9.20 -9.81
CA SER A 310 -13.63 -8.06 -10.72
C SER A 310 -15.04 -7.68 -11.17
N LYS A 311 -15.26 -6.39 -11.41
CA LYS A 311 -16.55 -5.88 -11.91
C LYS A 311 -16.96 -6.54 -13.22
N THR A 312 -16.00 -6.79 -14.12
CA THR A 312 -16.23 -7.40 -15.43
C THR A 312 -16.75 -8.84 -15.35
N ILE A 313 -16.39 -9.57 -14.29
CA ILE A 313 -16.82 -10.96 -14.07
C ILE A 313 -18.11 -11.02 -13.24
N GLY A 314 -18.54 -9.89 -12.63
CA GLY A 314 -19.79 -9.82 -11.86
C GLY A 314 -19.75 -10.54 -10.50
N ASN A 315 -18.56 -10.95 -10.03
CA ASN A 315 -18.37 -11.67 -8.77
C ASN A 315 -17.95 -10.75 -7.60
N VAL A 316 -18.28 -9.46 -7.66
CA VAL A 316 -17.88 -8.50 -6.62
C VAL A 316 -18.86 -8.57 -5.45
N ILE A 317 -18.33 -8.87 -4.26
CA ILE A 317 -19.11 -8.86 -3.01
C ILE A 317 -19.00 -7.48 -2.37
N SER A 318 -20.15 -6.86 -2.11
CA SER A 318 -20.26 -5.59 -1.39
C SER A 318 -20.15 -5.85 0.12
N PRO A 319 -19.18 -5.24 0.83
CA PRO A 319 -19.11 -5.37 2.28
C PRO A 319 -20.33 -4.78 2.98
N VAL A 320 -20.91 -3.71 2.43
CA VAL A 320 -22.10 -3.05 3.00
C VAL A 320 -23.31 -3.97 2.94
N ASP A 321 -23.52 -4.64 1.80
CA ASP A 321 -24.65 -5.56 1.63
C ASP A 321 -24.52 -6.77 2.56
N MET A 322 -23.30 -7.26 2.77
CA MET A 322 -23.05 -8.36 3.72
C MET A 322 -23.31 -7.93 5.16
N MET A 323 -22.84 -6.74 5.58
CA MET A 323 -23.13 -6.22 6.91
C MET A 323 -24.63 -5.98 7.15
N ASN A 324 -25.39 -5.55 6.13
CA ASN A 324 -26.84 -5.42 6.24
C ASN A 324 -27.55 -6.76 6.49
N LYS A 325 -26.96 -7.88 6.03
CA LYS A 325 -27.52 -9.23 6.18
C LYS A 325 -27.13 -9.91 7.49
N ILE A 326 -25.85 -9.81 7.88
CA ILE A 326 -25.28 -10.59 9.00
C ILE A 326 -24.64 -9.74 10.10
N GLY A 327 -24.73 -8.42 10.00
CA GLY A 327 -24.08 -7.48 10.91
C GLY A 327 -22.56 -7.35 10.68
N PRO A 328 -21.95 -6.28 11.21
CA PRO A 328 -20.50 -6.07 11.11
C PRO A 328 -19.68 -7.11 11.87
N GLU A 329 -20.13 -7.51 13.06
CA GLU A 329 -19.48 -8.55 13.85
C GLU A 329 -19.49 -9.91 13.15
N GLY A 330 -20.62 -10.29 12.54
CA GLY A 330 -20.73 -11.52 11.77
C GLY A 330 -19.74 -11.55 10.61
N LEU A 331 -19.59 -10.43 9.90
CA LEU A 331 -18.65 -10.33 8.79
C LEU A 331 -17.18 -10.41 9.28
N ARG A 332 -16.86 -9.74 10.38
CA ARG A 332 -15.52 -9.80 10.99
C ARG A 332 -15.18 -11.20 11.51
N PHE A 333 -16.15 -11.87 12.13
CA PHE A 333 -16.02 -13.25 12.58
C PHE A 333 -15.73 -14.16 11.39
N TYR A 334 -16.49 -14.05 10.30
CA TYR A 334 -16.26 -14.82 9.09
C TYR A 334 -14.83 -14.64 8.57
N PHE A 335 -14.33 -13.40 8.48
CA PHE A 335 -12.95 -13.14 8.06
C PHE A 335 -11.92 -13.82 8.98
N ALA A 336 -12.11 -13.77 10.30
CA ALA A 336 -11.16 -14.37 11.24
C ALA A 336 -11.24 -15.90 11.29
N ASN A 337 -12.42 -16.48 11.09
CA ASN A 337 -12.68 -17.91 11.29
C ASN A 337 -12.51 -18.73 10.00
N ASN A 338 -12.91 -18.19 8.85
CA ASN A 338 -13.02 -18.97 7.61
C ASN A 338 -11.92 -18.68 6.61
N ILE A 339 -11.30 -17.51 6.68
CA ILE A 339 -10.26 -17.12 5.75
C ILE A 339 -8.89 -17.49 6.33
N PRO A 340 -8.12 -18.37 5.67
CA PRO A 340 -6.72 -18.57 6.03
C PRO A 340 -5.97 -17.25 5.91
N ILE A 341 -5.33 -16.80 7.00
CA ILE A 341 -4.67 -15.49 7.00
C ILE A 341 -3.58 -15.43 5.92
N PHE A 342 -2.77 -16.47 5.77
CA PHE A 342 -1.55 -16.44 4.95
C PHE A 342 -1.71 -17.02 3.52
N ASP A 343 -2.80 -17.74 3.28
CA ASP A 343 -3.14 -18.35 1.99
C ASP A 343 -4.33 -17.63 1.35
N ASP A 344 -4.55 -17.85 0.05
CA ASP A 344 -5.74 -17.30 -0.59
C ASP A 344 -6.98 -18.01 -0.06
N GLY A 345 -8.03 -17.24 0.19
CA GLY A 345 -9.31 -17.76 0.68
C GLY A 345 -10.42 -17.56 -0.33
N GLU A 346 -11.28 -18.57 -0.42
CA GLU A 346 -12.51 -18.55 -1.18
C GLU A 346 -13.58 -17.78 -0.40
N ILE A 347 -14.26 -16.85 -1.07
CA ILE A 347 -15.35 -16.07 -0.50
C ILE A 347 -16.53 -16.00 -1.48
N THR A 348 -17.71 -16.35 -0.97
CA THR A 348 -18.99 -16.18 -1.66
C THR A 348 -20.03 -15.71 -0.65
N GLU A 349 -21.09 -15.07 -1.12
CA GLU A 349 -22.22 -14.69 -0.26
C GLU A 349 -22.78 -15.91 0.49
N ASP A 350 -22.96 -17.04 -0.21
CA ASP A 350 -23.46 -18.29 0.38
C ASP A 350 -22.56 -18.80 1.50
N LEU A 351 -21.24 -18.73 1.35
CA LEU A 351 -20.29 -19.14 2.38
C LEU A 351 -20.37 -18.23 3.62
N ILE A 352 -20.51 -16.92 3.40
CA ILE A 352 -20.65 -15.93 4.47
C ILE A 352 -21.94 -16.21 5.27
N ILE A 353 -23.08 -16.32 4.59
CA ILE A 353 -24.38 -16.54 5.22
C ILE A 353 -24.43 -17.91 5.91
N SER A 354 -23.94 -18.97 5.26
CA SER A 354 -23.93 -20.31 5.85
C SER A 354 -23.06 -20.37 7.10
N ASN A 355 -21.93 -19.68 7.12
CA ASN A 355 -21.09 -19.60 8.31
C ASN A 355 -21.76 -18.83 9.45
N TYR A 356 -22.37 -17.68 9.14
CA TYR A 356 -23.12 -16.92 10.13
C TYR A 356 -24.23 -17.77 10.76
N ASN A 357 -25.03 -18.45 9.94
CA ASN A 357 -26.11 -19.32 10.42
C ASN A 357 -25.61 -20.53 11.24
N ALA A 358 -24.40 -21.02 10.97
CA ALA A 358 -23.85 -22.16 11.68
C ALA A 358 -23.29 -21.81 13.07
N TYR A 359 -22.79 -20.57 13.26
CA TYR A 359 -22.02 -20.21 14.45
C TYR A 359 -22.60 -19.04 15.27
N LEU A 360 -23.42 -18.18 14.66
CA LEU A 360 -23.79 -16.88 15.25
C LEU A 360 -25.29 -16.54 15.21
N SER A 361 -26.12 -17.28 14.45
CA SER A 361 -27.57 -17.05 14.37
C SER A 361 -28.37 -17.67 15.50
#